data_AF-A0A354J7L7-F1
#
_entry.id   AF-A0A354J7L7-F1
#
_cell.length_a   1.000
_cell.length_b   1.000
_cell.length_c   1.000
_cell.angle_alpha   90.00
_cell.angle_beta   90.00
_cell.angle_gamma   90.00
#
_symmetry.space_group_name_H-M   'P 1'
#
loop_
_entity.id
_entity.type
_entity.pdbx_description
1 polymer ?
#
loop_
_entity_poly.entity_id
_entity_poly.type
_entity_poly.pdbx_seq_one_letter_code
_entity_poly.pdbx_strand_id
1 'polypeptide(L)'
;LVKKNEKEPTINEIAEEIGISKEDIVYALDAIQSPVSLYDPVYVEGGDALYIMDQVSDKKNREENWIEEISLKEAMSKLSPREHNII
;
A
#
# COMPACT_ATOMS: atom_id res chain seq x y z
N LEU A 1 -21.83 10.50 24.48
CA LEU A 1 -22.48 9.21 24.10
C LEU A 1 -21.85 8.01 24.82
N VAL A 2 -20.53 7.78 24.75
CA VAL A 2 -19.85 6.67 25.46
C VAL A 2 -20.15 6.61 26.96
N LYS A 3 -19.98 7.73 27.69
CA LYS A 3 -20.30 7.82 29.14
C LYS A 3 -21.80 7.69 29.46
N LYS A 4 -22.68 7.78 28.47
CA LYS A 4 -24.14 7.79 28.65
C LYS A 4 -24.76 6.42 28.33
N ASN A 5 -24.20 5.71 27.35
CA ASN A 5 -24.74 4.45 26.84
C ASN A 5 -23.85 3.23 27.19
N GLU A 6 -22.71 3.44 27.86
CA GLU A 6 -21.68 2.43 28.18
C GLU A 6 -21.25 1.58 26.98
N LYS A 7 -21.41 2.12 25.78
CA LYS A 7 -21.13 1.48 24.50
C LYS A 7 -20.52 2.48 23.54
N GLU A 8 -19.75 1.97 22.60
CA GLU A 8 -19.29 2.77 21.47
C GLU A 8 -20.50 3.25 20.67
N PRO A 9 -20.63 4.57 20.41
CA PRO A 9 -21.72 5.10 19.63
C PRO A 9 -21.60 4.63 18.18
N THR A 10 -22.74 4.28 17.59
CA THR A 10 -22.84 3.97 16.17
C THR A 10 -22.70 5.24 15.33
N ILE A 11 -22.28 5.08 14.07
CA ILE A 11 -22.21 6.20 13.11
C ILE A 11 -23.57 6.93 13.01
N ASN A 12 -24.68 6.20 13.11
CA ASN A 12 -26.02 6.78 13.07
C ASN A 12 -26.31 7.66 14.30
N GLU A 13 -25.95 7.22 15.50
CA GLU A 13 -26.13 8.03 16.72
C GLU A 13 -25.26 9.29 16.71
N ILE A 14 -24.06 9.22 16.11
CA ILE A 14 -23.19 10.38 15.92
C ILE A 14 -23.79 11.35 14.91
N ALA A 15 -24.35 10.84 13.81
CA ALA A 15 -25.03 11.63 12.78
C ALA A 15 -26.25 12.36 13.33
N GLU A 16 -27.09 11.67 14.12
CA GLU A 16 -28.27 12.26 14.75
C GLU A 16 -27.92 13.34 15.78
N GLU A 17 -26.83 13.18 16.54
CA GLU A 17 -26.42 14.14 17.56
C GLU A 17 -25.74 15.39 16.96
N ILE A 18 -24.93 15.24 15.91
CA ILE A 18 -24.14 16.33 15.31
C ILE A 18 -24.90 16.99 14.14
N GLY A 19 -25.93 16.34 13.59
CA GLY A 19 -26.73 16.86 12.48
C GLY A 19 -26.00 16.83 11.14
N ILE A 20 -24.97 15.98 11.00
CA ILE A 20 -24.17 15.79 9.79
C ILE A 20 -24.53 14.45 9.14
N SER A 21 -24.39 14.35 7.81
CA SER A 21 -24.66 13.11 7.09
C SER A 21 -23.70 11.98 7.53
N LYS A 22 -24.18 10.73 7.48
CA LYS A 22 -23.36 9.55 7.79
C LYS A 22 -22.16 9.44 6.82
N GLU A 23 -22.34 9.86 5.57
CA GLU A 23 -21.31 9.84 4.54
C GLU A 23 -20.15 10.78 4.90
N ASP A 24 -20.45 12.00 5.34
CA ASP A 24 -19.44 12.98 5.76
C ASP A 24 -18.69 12.52 7.02
N ILE A 25 -19.40 11.86 7.95
CA ILE A 25 -18.78 11.29 9.16
C ILE A 25 -17.82 10.16 8.79
N VAL A 26 -18.23 9.25 7.90
CA VAL A 26 -17.36 8.16 7.42
C VAL A 26 -16.13 8.72 6.70
N TYR A 27 -16.34 9.73 5.85
CA TYR A 27 -15.25 10.40 5.13
C TYR A 27 -14.25 11.08 6.08
N ALA A 28 -14.75 11.78 7.10
CA ALA A 28 -13.91 12.40 8.11
C ALA A 28 -13.15 11.36 8.95
N LEU A 29 -13.81 10.26 9.32
CA LEU A 29 -13.17 9.15 10.06
C LEU A 29 -12.07 8.48 9.25
N ASP A 30 -12.27 8.31 7.94
CA ASP A 30 -11.25 7.79 7.03
C ASP A 30 -10.05 8.75 6.92
N ALA A 31 -10.32 10.05 6.76
CA ALA A 31 -9.28 11.07 6.64
C ALA A 31 -8.40 11.24 7.88
N ILE A 32 -8.91 10.88 9.07
CA ILE A 32 -8.18 10.99 10.34
C ILE A 32 -7.32 9.74 10.63
N GLN A 33 -7.48 8.65 9.88
CA GLN A 33 -6.66 7.45 10.10
C GLN A 33 -5.19 7.73 9.86
N SER A 34 -4.37 7.42 10.87
CA SER A 34 -2.91 7.51 10.74
C SER A 34 -2.40 6.35 9.89
N PRO A 35 -1.44 6.58 8.97
CA PRO A 35 -0.86 5.51 8.19
C PRO A 35 -0.14 4.50 9.09
N VAL A 36 -0.32 3.22 8.80
CA VAL A 36 0.39 2.13 9.47
C VAL A 36 1.82 2.06 8.94
N SER A 37 2.79 1.80 9.81
CA SER A 37 4.20 1.70 9.40
C SER A 37 4.42 0.38 8.66
N LEU A 38 5.11 0.44 7.52
CA LEU A 38 5.53 -0.77 6.79
C LEU A 38 6.48 -1.66 7.61
N TYR A 39 7.07 -1.12 8.68
CA TYR A 39 7.97 -1.81 9.60
C TYR A 39 7.25 -2.37 10.85
N ASP A 40 5.92 -2.30 10.90
CA ASP A 40 5.19 -2.93 11.99
C ASP A 40 5.17 -4.46 11.79
N PRO A 41 5.50 -5.26 12.82
CA PRO A 41 5.48 -6.71 12.73
C PRO A 41 4.04 -7.25 12.77
N VAL A 42 3.68 -8.08 11.80
CA VAL A 42 2.36 -8.72 11.70
C VAL A 42 2.31 -10.03 12.50
N TYR A 43 3.44 -10.74 12.57
CA TYR A 43 3.55 -12.03 13.25
C TYR A 43 4.99 -12.20 13.78
N VAL A 44 5.12 -12.74 15.00
CA VAL A 44 6.43 -12.96 15.64
C VAL A 44 6.42 -14.36 16.25
N GLU A 45 7.02 -15.34 15.57
CA GLU A 45 7.38 -16.63 16.17
C GLU A 45 8.84 -16.97 15.85
N GLY A 46 9.55 -17.48 16.86
CA GLY A 46 10.82 -18.17 16.65
C GLY A 46 12.03 -17.34 16.22
N GLY A 47 11.94 -16.00 16.21
CA GLY A 47 13.07 -15.10 15.99
C GLY A 47 13.07 -14.35 14.66
N ASP A 48 12.15 -14.68 13.74
CA ASP A 48 11.94 -13.93 12.50
C ASP A 48 10.60 -13.19 12.57
N ALA A 49 10.64 -11.86 12.51
CA ALA A 49 9.44 -11.02 12.52
C ALA A 49 8.99 -10.79 11.08
N LEU A 50 7.75 -11.14 10.77
CA LEU A 50 7.15 -10.83 9.47
C LEU A 50 6.66 -9.39 9.48
N TYR A 51 7.14 -8.56 8.56
CA TYR A 51 6.77 -7.14 8.50
C TYR A 51 5.65 -6.89 7.49
N ILE A 52 4.89 -5.80 7.69
CA ILE A 52 3.86 -5.37 6.71
C ILE A 52 4.48 -5.18 5.31
N MET A 53 5.73 -4.73 5.24
CA MET A 53 6.48 -4.59 3.99
C MET A 53 6.58 -5.91 3.18
N ASP A 54 6.65 -7.06 3.84
CA ASP A 54 6.77 -8.35 3.15
C ASP A 54 5.49 -8.72 2.41
N GLN A 55 4.33 -8.34 2.96
CA GLN A 55 3.02 -8.61 2.36
C GLN A 55 2.61 -7.57 1.30
N VAL A 56 3.00 -6.31 1.51
CA VAL A 56 2.71 -5.19 0.59
C VAL A 56 3.75 -5.11 -0.55
N SER A 57 4.77 -5.97 -0.52
CA SER A 57 5.83 -6.02 -1.53
C SER A 57 5.27 -6.12 -2.96
N ASP A 58 5.75 -5.21 -3.80
CA ASP A 58 5.29 -5.03 -5.18
C ASP A 58 5.57 -6.28 -6.03
N LYS A 59 4.50 -7.04 -6.31
CA LYS A 59 4.53 -8.22 -7.20
C LYS A 59 4.48 -7.84 -8.69
N LYS A 60 4.31 -6.57 -9.05
CA LYS A 60 4.06 -6.18 -10.45
C LYS A 60 5.31 -5.85 -11.25
N ASN A 61 6.47 -5.60 -10.64
CA ASN A 61 7.50 -4.82 -11.35
C ASN A 61 8.96 -5.22 -11.15
N ARG A 62 9.25 -6.45 -10.69
CA ARG A 62 10.65 -6.87 -10.51
C ARG A 62 11.17 -7.80 -11.61
N GLU A 63 10.38 -8.76 -12.04
CA GLU A 63 10.84 -9.78 -12.99
C GLU A 63 10.87 -9.25 -14.43
N GLU A 64 9.80 -8.57 -14.88
CA GLU A 64 9.71 -8.05 -16.25
C GLU A 64 10.81 -7.02 -16.55
N ASN A 65 11.03 -6.05 -15.65
CA ASN A 65 12.07 -5.03 -15.84
C ASN A 65 13.49 -5.63 -15.92
N TRP A 66 13.78 -6.66 -15.11
CA TRP A 66 15.10 -7.29 -15.14
C TRP A 66 15.31 -8.14 -16.40
N ILE A 67 14.27 -8.83 -16.85
CA ILE A 67 14.30 -9.61 -18.10
C ILE A 67 14.42 -8.70 -19.32
N GLU A 68 13.73 -7.56 -19.34
CA GLU A 68 13.84 -6.55 -20.40
C GLU A 68 15.25 -5.97 -20.47
N GLU A 69 15.86 -5.61 -19.34
CA GLU A 69 17.24 -5.11 -19.32
C GLU A 69 18.25 -6.12 -19.88
N ILE A 70 18.12 -7.40 -19.49
CA ILE A 70 19.00 -8.47 -20.00
C ILE A 70 18.79 -8.63 -21.51
N SER A 71 17.53 -8.69 -21.96
CA SER A 71 17.17 -8.85 -23.37
C SER A 71 17.66 -7.67 -24.22
N LEU A 72 17.54 -6.45 -23.71
CA LEU A 72 18.02 -5.23 -24.37
C LEU A 72 19.56 -5.22 -24.45
N LYS A 73 20.26 -5.56 -23.36
CA LYS A 73 21.73 -5.67 -23.34
C LYS A 73 22.24 -6.72 -24.33
N GLU A 74 21.56 -7.86 -24.44
CA GLU A 74 21.88 -8.88 -25.45
C GLU A 74 21.57 -8.46 -26.88
N ALA A 75 20.46 -7.77 -27.11
CA ALA A 75 20.12 -7.25 -28.43
C ALA A 75 21.16 -6.22 -28.87
N MET A 76 21.57 -5.32 -27.97
CA MET A 76 22.58 -4.29 -28.24
C MET A 76 23.97 -4.89 -28.50
N SER A 77 24.33 -6.01 -27.85
CA SER A 77 25.64 -6.67 -28.06
C SER A 77 25.71 -7.46 -29.38
N LYS A 78 24.57 -7.82 -29.95
CA LYS A 78 24.46 -8.53 -31.26
C LYS A 78 24.41 -7.57 -32.45
N LEU A 79 24.32 -6.25 -32.23
CA LEU A 79 24.31 -5.26 -33.31
C LEU A 79 25.68 -5.10 -33.95
N SER A 80 25.70 -4.92 -35.27
CA SER A 80 26.93 -4.59 -35.99
C SER A 80 27.38 -3.15 -35.69
N PRO A 81 28.67 -2.81 -35.88
CA PRO A 81 29.18 -1.46 -35.61
C PRO A 81 28.46 -0.34 -36.38
N ARG A 82 27.81 -0.66 -37.50
CA ARG A 82 27.02 0.32 -38.26
C ARG A 82 25.65 0.56 -37.63
N GLU A 83 25.00 -0.48 -37.11
CA GLU A 83 23.67 -0.39 -36.52
C GLU A 83 23.71 0.28 -35.14
N HIS A 84 24.78 0.03 -34.36
CA HIS A 84 25.00 0.68 -33.06
C HIS A 84 25.25 2.20 -33.17
N ASN A 85 25.67 2.70 -34.33
CA ASN A 85 25.91 4.12 -34.58
C ASN A 85 24.66 4.87 -35.12
N ILE A 86 23.59 4.14 -35.46
CA ILE A 86 22.35 4.71 -36.02
C ILE A 86 21.25 4.83 -34.95
N ILE A 87 21.26 3.97 -33.92
CA ILE A 87 20.39 4.03 -32.75
C ILE A 87 20.93 5.07 -31.76
#